data_AF-A0A7C3W3A8-F1
#
_entry.id   AF-A0A7C3W3A8-F1
#
_cell.length_a   1.000
_cell.length_b   1.000
_cell.length_c   1.000
_cell.angle_alpha   90.00
_cell.angle_beta   90.00
_cell.angle_gamma   90.00
#
_symmetry.space_group_name_H-M   'P 1'
#
loop_
_entity.id
_entity.type
_entity.pdbx_description
1 polymer ?
#
loop_
_entity_poly.entity_id
_entity_poly.type
_entity_poly.pdbx_seq_one_letter_code
_entity_poly.pdbx_strand_id
1 'polypeptide(L)'
;MVFIGTLDWCQRQEKVRYLGEGLVREAISLGLGTCWVAAFFRPEVAAARVGSEKGERVVAATPIGDAAGKWSWEERMMTGWGRSHRRKPIPEGREGLREEDWSDWMRTALEAARLAPPVVERQP
;
A
#
# COMPACT_ATOMS: atom_id res chain seq x y z
N MET A 1 -6.63 4.16 -10.34
CA MET A 1 -7.48 4.64 -9.23
C MET A 1 -6.77 5.78 -8.50
N VAL A 2 -7.53 6.77 -8.03
CA VAL A 2 -7.04 7.94 -7.27
C VAL A 2 -7.68 7.92 -5.89
N PHE A 3 -6.90 8.18 -4.85
CA PHE A 3 -7.35 8.17 -3.47
C PHE A 3 -7.40 9.59 -2.91
N ILE A 4 -8.58 10.00 -2.47
CA ILE A 4 -8.89 11.35 -2.00
C ILE A 4 -9.23 11.30 -0.51
N GLY A 5 -8.86 12.32 0.25
CA GLY A 5 -9.39 12.48 1.60
C GLY A 5 -9.54 13.94 2.05
N THR A 6 -10.41 14.13 3.04
CA THR A 6 -10.95 15.44 3.48
C THR A 6 -10.13 16.11 4.58
N LEU A 7 -9.78 17.39 4.38
CA LEU A 7 -8.80 18.23 5.10
C LEU A 7 -8.98 18.27 6.62
N ASP A 8 -10.21 18.12 7.08
CA ASP A 8 -10.69 18.18 8.46
C ASP A 8 -10.52 16.87 9.24
N TRP A 9 -10.29 15.73 8.57
CA TRP A 9 -10.23 14.44 9.27
C TRP A 9 -8.85 14.19 9.89
N CYS A 10 -8.83 13.97 11.21
CA CYS A 10 -7.69 13.38 11.90
C CYS A 10 -7.37 12.00 11.29
N GLN A 11 -6.07 11.71 11.17
CA GLN A 11 -5.55 10.45 10.62
C GLN A 11 -6.11 10.12 9.22
N ARG A 12 -6.27 11.12 8.37
CA ARG A 12 -6.78 10.93 7.00
C ARG A 12 -5.97 9.90 6.23
N GLN A 13 -4.64 9.99 6.29
CA GLN A 13 -3.79 9.15 5.46
C GLN A 13 -3.96 7.67 5.82
N GLU A 14 -4.07 7.36 7.10
CA GLU A 14 -4.31 6.03 7.64
C GLU A 14 -5.65 5.48 7.17
N LYS A 15 -6.73 6.28 7.28
CA LYS A 15 -8.07 5.89 6.82
C LYS A 15 -8.11 5.61 5.31
N VAL A 16 -7.52 6.52 4.52
CA VAL A 16 -7.46 6.39 3.06
C VAL A 16 -6.65 5.16 2.65
N ARG A 17 -5.52 4.90 3.32
CA ARG A 17 -4.69 3.72 3.06
C ARG A 17 -5.39 2.43 3.46
N TYR A 18 -6.04 2.40 4.62
CA TYR A 18 -6.76 1.22 5.10
C TYR A 18 -7.87 0.81 4.13
N LEU A 19 -8.71 1.76 3.72
CA LEU A 19 -9.77 1.51 2.74
C LEU A 19 -9.19 1.18 1.35
N GLY A 20 -8.15 1.91 0.94
CA GLY A 20 -7.51 1.72 -0.36
C GLY A 20 -6.83 0.35 -0.51
N GLU A 21 -6.26 -0.19 0.57
CA GLU A 21 -5.66 -1.53 0.56
C GLU A 21 -6.70 -2.63 0.32
N GLY A 22 -7.93 -2.46 0.83
CA GLY A 22 -9.05 -3.34 0.50
C GLY A 22 -9.34 -3.37 -1.01
N LEU A 23 -9.40 -2.19 -1.64
CA LEU A 23 -9.61 -2.07 -3.09
C LEU A 23 -8.43 -2.61 -3.91
N VAL A 24 -7.20 -2.39 -3.45
CA VAL A 24 -5.99 -2.93 -4.07
C VAL A 24 -5.98 -4.45 -4.01
N ARG A 25 -6.34 -5.04 -2.87
CA ARG A 25 -6.44 -6.50 -2.72
C ARG A 25 -7.52 -7.10 -3.58
N GLU A 26 -8.64 -6.42 -3.76
CA GLU A 26 -9.68 -6.86 -4.68
C GLU A 26 -9.21 -6.79 -6.14
N ALA A 27 -8.48 -5.76 -6.54
CA ALA A 27 -7.87 -5.73 -7.87
C ALA A 27 -6.90 -6.91 -8.08
N ILE A 28 -6.11 -7.25 -7.06
CA ILE A 28 -5.20 -8.41 -7.10
C ILE A 28 -5.98 -9.73 -7.15
N SER A 29 -7.11 -9.87 -6.44
CA SER A 29 -7.96 -11.06 -6.47
C SER A 29 -8.55 -11.31 -7.87
N LEU A 30 -8.80 -10.24 -8.61
CA LEU A 30 -9.23 -10.24 -10.02
C LEU A 30 -8.08 -10.43 -11.02
N GLY A 31 -6.84 -10.64 -10.54
CA GLY A 31 -5.66 -10.86 -11.39
C GLY A 31 -5.03 -9.59 -11.95
N LEU A 32 -5.43 -8.41 -11.49
CA LEU A 32 -4.89 -7.13 -11.96
C LEU A 32 -3.63 -6.74 -11.20
N GLY A 33 -2.67 -6.16 -11.92
CA GLY A 33 -1.49 -5.52 -11.36
C GLY A 33 -1.79 -4.13 -10.81
N THR A 34 -1.18 -3.80 -9.67
CA THR A 34 -1.32 -2.49 -9.01
C THR A 34 0.00 -2.01 -8.40
N CYS A 35 0.14 -0.69 -8.16
CA CYS A 35 1.31 -0.12 -7.51
C CYS A 35 0.97 1.18 -6.77
N TRP A 36 1.24 1.24 -5.47
CA TRP A 36 1.05 2.48 -4.72
C TRP A 36 2.01 3.59 -5.19
N VAL A 37 1.45 4.67 -5.71
CA VAL A 37 2.16 5.89 -6.11
C VAL A 37 1.79 7.01 -5.14
N ALA A 38 2.70 7.30 -4.22
CA ALA A 38 2.56 8.39 -3.23
C ALA A 38 3.46 9.60 -3.54
N ALA A 39 4.30 9.53 -4.57
CA ALA A 39 5.21 10.58 -5.00
C ALA A 39 5.29 10.62 -6.53
N PHE A 40 5.90 11.67 -7.10
CA PHE A 40 6.15 11.81 -8.55
C PHE A 40 4.90 11.90 -9.46
N PHE A 41 3.79 12.42 -8.93
CA PHE A 41 2.65 12.86 -9.74
C PHE A 41 2.23 14.29 -9.35
N ARG A 42 1.34 14.91 -10.13
CA ARG A 42 0.78 16.24 -9.83
C ARG A 42 -0.60 16.10 -9.16
N PRO A 43 -0.71 16.25 -7.83
CA PRO A 43 -1.97 16.03 -7.11
C PRO A 43 -3.07 16.98 -7.54
N GLU A 44 -2.73 18.22 -7.92
CA GLU A 44 -3.68 19.24 -8.35
C GLU A 44 -4.29 18.88 -9.71
N VAL A 45 -3.47 18.33 -10.61
CA VAL A 45 -3.95 17.86 -11.92
C VAL A 45 -4.84 16.63 -11.75
N ALA A 46 -4.47 15.71 -10.86
CA ALA A 46 -5.29 14.55 -10.54
C ALA A 46 -6.63 14.98 -9.93
N ALA A 47 -6.61 15.90 -8.96
CA ALA A 47 -7.79 16.47 -8.31
C ALA A 47 -8.75 17.13 -9.31
N ALA A 48 -8.22 17.92 -10.24
CA ALA A 48 -9.01 18.57 -11.28
C ALA A 48 -9.67 17.55 -12.23
N ARG A 49 -8.98 16.44 -12.57
CA ARG A 49 -9.54 15.42 -13.46
C ARG A 49 -10.62 14.55 -12.81
N VAL A 50 -10.56 14.36 -11.50
CA VAL A 50 -11.56 13.58 -10.75
C VAL A 50 -12.66 14.43 -10.14
N GLY A 51 -12.61 15.77 -10.32
CA GLY A 51 -13.63 16.68 -9.82
C GLY A 51 -13.65 16.83 -8.30
N SER A 52 -12.47 16.85 -7.67
CA SER A 52 -12.37 16.94 -6.20
C SER A 52 -12.87 18.28 -5.65
N GLU A 53 -13.56 18.26 -4.51
CA GLU A 53 -14.21 19.42 -3.90
C GLU A 53 -13.27 20.28 -3.03
N LYS A 54 -13.74 21.47 -2.65
CA LYS A 54 -13.02 22.33 -1.71
C LYS A 54 -12.96 21.63 -0.35
N GLY A 55 -11.74 21.40 0.14
CA GLY A 55 -11.54 20.65 1.38
C GLY A 55 -10.98 19.26 1.14
N GLU A 56 -10.93 18.77 -0.09
CA GLU A 56 -10.37 17.47 -0.42
C GLU A 56 -8.93 17.57 -0.95
N ARG A 57 -8.17 16.48 -0.78
CA ARG A 57 -6.82 16.34 -1.34
C ARG A 57 -6.63 14.94 -1.88
N VAL A 58 -6.01 14.84 -3.06
CA VAL A 58 -5.45 13.57 -3.55
C VAL A 58 -4.25 13.21 -2.68
N VAL A 59 -4.31 12.05 -2.04
CA VAL A 59 -3.28 11.55 -1.11
C VAL A 59 -2.34 10.58 -1.81
N ALA A 60 -2.88 9.78 -2.73
CA ALA A 60 -2.13 8.78 -3.48
C ALA A 60 -2.89 8.38 -4.75
N ALA A 61 -2.21 7.68 -5.64
CA ALA A 61 -2.81 7.02 -6.78
C ALA A 61 -2.27 5.59 -6.91
N THR A 62 -2.98 4.74 -7.63
CA THR A 62 -2.50 3.42 -8.05
C THR A 62 -2.96 3.14 -9.48
N PRO A 63 -2.06 2.81 -10.42
CA PRO A 63 -2.48 2.27 -11.70
C PRO A 63 -3.12 0.89 -11.47
N ILE A 64 -4.07 0.54 -12.32
CA ILE A 64 -4.74 -0.77 -12.31
C ILE A 64 -4.78 -1.24 -13.76
N GLY A 65 -4.38 -2.49 -14.00
CA GLY A 65 -4.42 -3.10 -15.32
C GLY A 65 -3.64 -4.40 -15.36
N ASP A 66 -3.54 -5.01 -16.54
CA ASP A 66 -2.73 -6.20 -16.72
C ASP A 66 -1.25 -5.89 -16.53
N ALA A 67 -0.58 -6.66 -15.67
CA ALA A 67 0.86 -6.55 -15.52
C ALA A 67 1.54 -6.98 -16.81
N ALA A 68 2.48 -6.19 -17.31
CA ALA A 68 3.27 -6.55 -18.48
C ALA A 68 3.99 -7.89 -18.22
N GLY A 69 3.63 -8.93 -18.98
CA GLY A 69 4.00 -10.31 -18.68
C GLY A 69 5.49 -10.65 -18.77
N LYS A 70 6.33 -9.75 -19.34
CA LYS A 70 7.78 -9.94 -19.45
C LYS A 70 8.49 -8.67 -19.01
N TRP A 71 9.16 -8.75 -17.87
CA TRP A 71 10.10 -7.72 -17.46
C TRP A 71 11.35 -7.83 -18.33
N SER A 72 11.79 -6.70 -18.85
CA SER A 72 13.09 -6.56 -19.50
C SER A 72 14.22 -6.86 -18.51
N TRP A 73 15.40 -7.16 -19.06
CA TRP A 73 16.60 -7.39 -18.25
C TRP A 73 16.95 -6.17 -17.39
N GLU A 74 16.76 -4.96 -17.92
CA GLU A 74 17.00 -3.69 -17.23
C GLU A 74 16.05 -3.52 -16.04
N GLU A 75 14.75 -3.78 -16.21
CA GLU A 75 13.76 -3.72 -15.12
C GLU A 75 14.06 -4.74 -14.00
N ARG A 76 14.54 -5.93 -14.36
CA ARG A 76 14.99 -6.95 -13.40
C ARG A 76 16.23 -6.53 -12.61
N MET A 77 17.16 -5.81 -13.25
CA MET A 77 18.33 -5.24 -12.57
C MET A 77 17.94 -4.09 -11.64
N MET A 78 17.04 -3.20 -12.09
CA MET A 78 16.56 -2.05 -11.33
C MET A 78 15.76 -2.43 -10.08
N THR A 79 15.04 -3.54 -10.11
CA THR A 79 14.34 -4.09 -8.93
C THR A 79 15.25 -4.89 -7.98
N GLY A 80 16.55 -4.94 -8.29
CA GLY A 80 17.59 -5.46 -7.41
C GLY A 80 17.40 -6.94 -7.08
N TRP A 81 17.06 -7.78 -8.07
CA TRP A 81 16.89 -9.23 -7.88
C TRP A 81 15.95 -9.56 -6.70
N GLY A 82 14.76 -8.94 -6.67
CA GLY A 82 13.72 -9.24 -5.68
C GLY A 82 14.00 -8.74 -4.25
N ARG A 83 15.06 -7.94 -4.03
CA ARG A 83 15.34 -7.35 -2.71
C ARG A 83 14.28 -6.34 -2.25
N SER A 84 13.51 -5.76 -3.17
CA SER A 84 12.39 -4.84 -2.83
C SER A 84 11.26 -5.52 -2.04
N HIS A 85 11.16 -6.86 -2.09
CA HIS A 85 10.12 -7.62 -1.40
C HIS A 85 10.55 -8.15 -0.02
N ARG A 86 11.77 -7.85 0.46
CA ARG A 86 12.21 -8.28 1.79
C ARG A 86 11.34 -7.62 2.87
N ARG A 87 10.71 -8.45 3.69
CA ARG A 87 9.97 -8.04 4.89
C ARG A 87 10.80 -8.36 6.12
N LYS A 88 10.86 -7.42 7.07
CA LYS A 88 11.38 -7.66 8.40
C LYS A 88 10.57 -8.81 9.04
N PRO A 89 11.18 -9.65 9.88
CA PRO A 89 10.42 -10.55 10.73
C PRO A 89 9.50 -9.73 11.64
N ILE A 90 8.40 -10.34 12.10
CA ILE A 90 7.50 -9.68 13.05
C ILE A 90 8.35 -9.41 14.31
N PRO A 91 8.48 -8.14 14.77
CA PRO A 91 9.27 -7.84 15.95
C PRO A 91 8.73 -8.57 17.16
N GLU A 92 9.56 -9.41 17.77
CA GLU A 92 9.27 -10.01 19.07
C GLU A 92 9.33 -8.92 20.14
N GLY A 93 8.23 -8.77 20.90
CA GLY A 93 8.21 -8.10 22.19
C GLY A 93 8.82 -6.70 22.26
N ARG A 94 7.98 -5.66 22.16
CA ARG A 94 8.23 -4.40 22.91
C ARG A 94 7.00 -3.86 23.64
N GLU A 95 5.77 -4.14 23.19
CA GLU A 95 4.53 -3.69 23.86
C GLU A 95 3.34 -4.67 23.68
N GLY A 96 3.56 -5.99 23.63
CA GLY A 96 2.49 -6.96 23.31
C GLY A 96 2.67 -8.36 23.90
N LEU A 97 1.70 -9.25 23.63
CA LEU A 97 1.72 -10.66 24.03
C LEU A 97 2.94 -11.38 23.42
N ARG A 98 3.50 -12.33 24.16
CA ARG A 98 4.57 -13.21 23.64
C ARG A 98 3.98 -14.08 22.53
N GLU A 99 4.81 -14.47 21.56
CA GLU A 99 4.37 -15.28 20.43
C GLU A 99 3.72 -16.61 20.87
N GLU A 100 4.22 -17.17 21.98
CA GLU A 100 3.68 -18.36 22.65
C GLU A 100 2.18 -18.23 22.97
N ASP A 101 1.74 -17.01 23.27
CA ASP A 101 0.39 -16.69 23.72
C ASP A 101 -0.52 -16.27 22.54
N TRP A 102 -0.02 -16.29 21.30
CA TRP A 102 -0.79 -15.91 20.11
C TRP A 102 -1.68 -17.05 19.63
N SER A 103 -2.99 -16.81 19.67
CA SER A 103 -3.99 -17.61 18.93
C SER A 103 -3.81 -17.55 17.41
N ASP A 104 -4.37 -18.54 16.70
CA ASP A 104 -4.20 -18.69 15.24
C ASP A 104 -4.64 -17.48 14.41
N TRP A 105 -5.74 -16.82 14.81
CA TRP A 105 -6.21 -15.63 14.11
C TRP A 105 -5.25 -14.45 14.25
N MET A 106 -4.56 -14.34 15.40
CA MET A 106 -3.60 -13.27 15.67
C MET A 106 -2.33 -13.47 14.83
N ARG A 107 -1.84 -14.71 14.75
CA ARG A 107 -0.73 -15.09 13.85
C ARG A 107 -1.05 -14.71 12.40
N THR A 108 -2.23 -15.12 11.93
CA THR A 108 -2.71 -14.83 10.57
C THR A 108 -2.80 -13.32 10.31
N ALA A 109 -3.35 -12.56 11.27
CA ALA A 109 -3.49 -11.11 11.13
C ALA A 109 -2.12 -10.39 11.08
N LEU A 110 -1.17 -10.81 11.93
CA LEU A 110 0.17 -10.23 11.96
C LEU A 110 0.98 -10.57 10.71
N GLU A 111 0.87 -11.80 10.20
CA GLU A 111 1.47 -12.18 8.93
C GLU A 111 0.88 -11.38 7.75
N ALA A 112 -0.44 -11.21 7.72
CA ALA A 112 -1.11 -10.40 6.71
C ALA A 112 -0.66 -8.94 6.76
N ALA A 113 -0.49 -8.37 7.95
CA ALA A 113 0.03 -7.02 8.16
C ALA A 113 1.49 -6.89 7.71
N ARG A 114 2.33 -7.91 7.99
CA ARG A 114 3.74 -7.95 7.55
C ARG A 114 3.89 -7.97 6.04
N LEU A 115 2.99 -8.66 5.33
CA LEU A 115 3.02 -8.75 3.87
C LEU A 115 2.54 -7.47 3.18
N ALA A 116 1.76 -6.63 3.87
CA ALA A 116 1.23 -5.39 3.34
C ALA A 116 2.34 -4.49 2.75
N PRO A 117 2.01 -3.70 1.70
CA PRO A 117 3.00 -2.84 1.04
C PRO A 117 3.51 -1.77 2.01
N PRO A 118 4.84 -1.64 2.20
CA PRO A 118 5.39 -0.62 3.07
C PRO A 118 5.28 0.76 2.42
N VAL A 119 4.96 1.77 3.22
CA VAL A 119 5.16 3.17 2.83
C VAL A 119 6.63 3.51 3.08
N VAL A 120 7.42 3.57 2.01
CA VAL A 120 8.82 4.05 2.02
C VAL A 120 9.66 3.41 3.14
N GLU A 121 10.10 2.16 2.93
CA GLU A 121 11.19 1.48 3.69
C GLU A 121 11.18 1.59 5.23
N ARG A 122 10.03 1.89 5.83
CA ARG A 122 9.80 1.90 7.28
C ARG A 122 8.64 0.97 7.58
N GLN A 123 8.93 -0.33 7.52
CA GLN A 123 8.14 -1.30 8.25
C GLN A 123 8.36 -1.00 9.74
N PRO A 124 7.30 -0.69 10.52
CA PRO A 124 7.39 -0.64 11.97
C PRO A 124 7.95 -1.96 12.52
#